data_AF-A0A5K1C2A3-F1
#
_entry.id   AF-A0A5K1C2A3-F1
#
_cell.length_a   1.000
_cell.length_b   1.000
_cell.length_c   1.000
_cell.angle_alpha   90.00
_cell.angle_beta   90.00
_cell.angle_gamma   90.00
#
_symmetry.space_group_name_H-M   'P 1'
#
loop_
_entity.id
_entity.type
_entity.pdbx_description
1 polymer ?
#
loop_
_entity_poly.entity_id
_entity_poly.type
_entity_poly.pdbx_seq_one_letter_code
_entity_poly.pdbx_strand_id
1 'polypeptide(L)'
;LSGYVPPSSEKLTIVILAKEKANIEKLLEKKKFSWIQYGVSIVSDGWTDIQRRSLINFITYSLDGPIFLKSVDASGEYKDAEYLKGYL
;
A
#
# COMPACT_ATOMS: atom_id res chain seq x y z
N LEU A 1 14.25 19.27 -25.41
CA LEU A 1 13.81 17.90 -25.03
C LEU A 1 13.59 17.03 -26.27
N SER A 2 14.56 16.94 -27.20
CA SER A 2 14.46 16.05 -28.36
C SER A 2 15.16 14.72 -28.04
N GLY A 3 14.41 13.62 -28.01
CA GLY A 3 14.97 12.26 -27.88
C GLY A 3 14.36 11.37 -26.77
N TYR A 4 13.45 11.88 -25.93
CA TYR A 4 12.73 11.02 -24.99
C TYR A 4 11.60 10.28 -25.70
N VAL A 5 11.68 8.94 -25.73
CA VAL A 5 10.59 8.08 -26.16
C VAL A 5 9.91 7.53 -24.90
N PRO A 6 8.63 7.88 -24.65
CA PRO A 6 7.93 7.39 -23.48
C PRO A 6 7.76 5.87 -23.55
N PRO A 7 7.80 5.18 -22.40
CA PRO A 7 7.47 3.76 -22.34
C PRO A 7 6.00 3.52 -22.73
N SER A 8 5.71 2.35 -23.28
CA SER A 8 4.33 1.90 -23.51
C SER A 8 3.58 1.71 -22.19
N SER A 9 2.25 1.74 -22.25
CA SER A 9 1.39 1.45 -21.09
C SER A 9 1.69 0.07 -20.49
N GLU A 10 1.90 -0.95 -21.33
CA GLU A 10 2.28 -2.29 -20.89
C GLU A 10 3.63 -2.28 -20.14
N LYS A 11 4.63 -1.59 -20.68
CA LYS A 11 5.95 -1.48 -20.05
C LYS A 11 5.88 -0.73 -18.71
N LEU A 12 5.04 0.29 -18.61
CA LEU A 12 4.80 1.03 -17.37
C LEU A 12 4.19 0.12 -16.30
N THR A 13 3.11 -0.57 -16.63
CA THR A 13 2.33 -1.38 -15.68
C THR A 13 3.05 -2.65 -15.23
N ILE A 14 3.79 -3.29 -16.13
CA ILE A 14 4.41 -4.60 -15.84
C ILE A 14 5.84 -4.42 -15.36
N VAL A 15 6.68 -3.76 -16.16
CA VAL A 15 8.13 -3.76 -15.94
C VAL A 15 8.55 -2.66 -14.98
N ILE A 16 8.11 -1.43 -15.25
CA ILE A 16 8.56 -0.25 -14.48
C ILE A 16 7.94 -0.30 -13.08
N LEU A 17 6.64 -0.56 -12.97
CA LEU A 17 5.97 -0.65 -11.66
C LEU A 17 6.57 -1.74 -10.77
N ALA A 18 6.83 -2.94 -11.32
CA ALA A 18 7.43 -4.03 -10.54
C ALA A 18 8.85 -3.68 -10.04
N LYS A 19 9.66 -3.04 -10.90
CA LYS A 19 11.00 -2.57 -10.52
C LYS A 19 10.95 -1.50 -9.44
N GLU A 20 10.05 -0.52 -9.58
CA GLU A 20 9.94 0.56 -8.61
C GLU A 20 9.40 0.05 -7.26
N LYS A 21 8.43 -0.87 -7.29
CA LYS A 21 7.95 -1.54 -6.07
C LYS A 21 9.10 -2.25 -5.34
N ALA A 22 9.90 -3.04 -6.03
CA ALA A 22 11.04 -3.74 -5.42
C ALA A 22 12.11 -2.76 -4.87
N ASN A 23 12.33 -1.64 -5.58
CA ASN A 23 13.22 -0.58 -5.12
C ASN A 23 12.72 0.06 -3.80
N ILE A 24 11.44 0.42 -3.74
CA ILE A 24 10.82 0.97 -2.55
C ILE A 24 10.83 -0.04 -1.40
N GLU A 25 10.52 -1.32 -1.66
CA GLU A 25 10.56 -2.37 -0.63
C GLU A 25 11.96 -2.46 0.02
N LYS A 26 13.02 -2.47 -0.79
CA LYS A 26 14.41 -2.46 -0.32
C LYS A 26 14.74 -1.22 0.50
N LEU A 27 14.30 -0.03 0.08
CA LEU A 27 14.52 1.22 0.82
C LEU A 27 13.80 1.21 2.18
N LEU A 28 12.64 0.56 2.25
CA LEU A 28 11.85 0.47 3.48
C LEU A 28 12.39 -0.58 4.47
N GLU A 29 13.20 -1.56 4.05
CA GLU A 29 13.78 -2.57 4.96
C GLU A 29 14.50 -1.93 6.15
N LYS A 30 15.28 -0.86 5.92
CA LYS A 30 15.96 -0.14 7.00
C LYS A 30 15.00 0.49 7.99
N LYS A 31 13.88 1.05 7.51
CA LYS A 31 12.83 1.62 8.38
C LYS A 31 12.07 0.53 9.15
N LYS A 32 11.89 -0.64 8.53
CA LYS A 32 11.22 -1.78 9.17
C LYS A 32 12.06 -2.41 10.28
N PHE A 33 13.37 -2.16 10.33
CA PHE A 33 14.22 -2.66 11.41
C PHE A 33 13.79 -2.13 12.79
N SER A 34 13.38 -0.86 12.87
CA SER A 34 12.92 -0.25 14.13
C SER A 34 11.62 -0.86 14.64
N TRP A 35 10.84 -1.49 13.76
CA TRP A 35 9.56 -2.12 14.11
C TRP A 35 9.75 -3.27 15.11
N ILE A 36 10.87 -3.98 15.05
CA ILE A 36 11.18 -5.08 15.97
C ILE A 36 11.43 -4.54 17.39
N GLN A 37 12.07 -3.38 17.49
CA GLN A 37 12.46 -2.80 18.78
C GLN A 37 11.34 -1.98 19.43
N TYR A 38 10.63 -1.17 18.64
CA TYR A 38 9.66 -0.19 19.16
C TYR A 38 8.21 -0.54 18.82
N GLY A 39 7.98 -1.56 18.00
CA GLY A 39 6.67 -1.90 17.49
C GLY A 39 6.17 -0.92 16.42
N VAL A 40 4.94 -1.17 15.96
CA VAL A 40 4.21 -0.31 15.03
C VAL A 40 2.73 -0.31 15.37
N SER A 41 2.04 0.76 15.01
CA SER A 41 0.57 0.78 14.97
C SER A 41 0.11 0.52 13.54
N ILE A 42 -0.83 -0.40 13.35
CA ILE A 42 -1.51 -0.56 12.06
C ILE A 42 -2.77 0.31 12.08
N VAL A 43 -2.88 1.17 11.07
CA VAL A 43 -4.00 2.08 10.86
C VAL A 43 -4.72 1.64 9.59
N SER A 44 -6.03 1.41 9.71
CA SER A 44 -6.91 1.19 8.57
C SER A 44 -7.72 2.45 8.28
N ASP A 45 -7.72 2.90 7.03
CA ASP A 45 -8.59 3.98 6.55
C ASP A 45 -9.47 3.46 5.43
N GLY A 46 -10.78 3.66 5.55
CA GLY A 46 -11.78 3.14 4.63
C GLY A 46 -12.59 4.25 4.00
N TRP A 47 -12.65 4.28 2.67
CA TRP A 47 -13.52 5.20 1.94
C TRP A 47 -14.49 4.43 1.05
N THR A 48 -15.64 5.04 0.75
CA THR A 48 -16.65 4.47 -0.14
C THR A 48 -17.05 5.53 -1.14
N ASP A 49 -16.99 5.17 -2.42
CA ASP A 49 -17.31 6.09 -3.50
C ASP A 49 -18.83 6.17 -3.75
N ILE A 50 -19.24 7.08 -4.63
CA ILE A 50 -20.65 7.27 -4.98
C ILE A 50 -21.29 6.04 -5.66
N GLN A 51 -20.46 5.13 -6.20
CA GLN A 51 -20.89 3.88 -6.82
C GLN A 51 -20.93 2.73 -5.81
N ARG A 52 -20.81 3.03 -4.51
CA ARG A 52 -20.74 2.06 -3.39
C ARG A 52 -19.55 1.10 -3.49
N ARG A 53 -18.51 1.46 -4.22
CA ARG A 53 -17.24 0.75 -4.17
C ARG A 53 -16.50 1.17 -2.93
N SER A 54 -16.09 0.20 -2.12
CA SER A 54 -15.37 0.46 -0.89
C SER A 54 -13.93 0.00 -1.01
N LEU A 55 -13.02 0.82 -0.50
CA LEU A 55 -11.61 0.49 -0.41
C LEU A 55 -11.11 0.73 1.00
N ILE A 56 -10.33 -0.21 1.53
CA ILE A 56 -9.69 -0.12 2.85
C ILE A 56 -8.18 -0.11 2.65
N ASN A 57 -7.54 0.98 3.07
CA ASN A 57 -6.10 1.15 3.06
C ASN A 57 -5.51 0.73 4.41
N PHE A 58 -4.44 -0.04 4.37
CA PHE A 58 -3.67 -0.41 5.56
C PHE A 58 -2.32 0.31 5.54
N ILE A 59 -2.04 1.05 6.60
CA ILE A 59 -0.83 1.85 6.79
C ILE A 59 -0.23 1.48 8.14
N THR A 60 1.06 1.21 8.19
CA THR A 60 1.80 1.13 9.46
C THR A 60 2.33 2.49 9.83
N TYR A 61 2.19 2.86 11.10
CA TYR A 61 2.80 4.06 11.67
C TYR A 61 3.87 3.65 12.69
N SER A 62 5.10 4.12 12.48
CA SER A 62 6.23 3.92 13.38
C SER A 62 7.01 5.22 13.60
N LEU A 63 8.06 5.17 14.41
CA LEU A 63 8.99 6.29 14.61
C LEU A 63 9.61 6.80 13.29
N ASP A 64 9.78 5.92 12.30
CA ASP A 64 10.37 6.25 10.99
C ASP A 64 9.33 6.75 9.96
N GLY A 65 8.10 7.00 10.44
CA GLY A 65 6.98 7.54 9.69
C GLY A 65 6.01 6.47 9.15
N PRO A 66 4.97 6.91 8.43
CA PRO A 66 3.98 6.01 7.85
C PRO A 66 4.53 5.23 6.66
N ILE A 67 4.13 3.96 6.55
CA ILE A 67 4.40 3.08 5.41
C ILE A 67 3.09 2.47 4.95
N PHE A 68 2.76 2.64 3.68
CA PHE A 68 1.63 1.96 3.05
C PHE A 68 1.93 0.47 2.90
N LEU A 69 1.03 -0.39 3.39
CA LEU A 69 1.16 -1.85 3.28
C LEU A 69 0.43 -2.38 2.06
N LYS A 70 -0.88 -2.12 2.01
CA LYS A 70 -1.78 -2.64 0.99
C LYS A 70 -3.11 -1.88 1.01
N SER A 71 -3.88 -2.11 -0.03
CA SER A 71 -5.27 -1.70 -0.11
C SER A 71 -6.13 -2.89 -0.51
N VAL A 72 -7.35 -2.94 0.01
CA VAL A 72 -8.27 -4.07 -0.12
C VAL A 72 -9.61 -3.53 -0.63
N ASP A 73 -10.14 -4.16 -1.68
CA ASP A 73 -11.50 -3.96 -2.11
C ASP A 73 -12.44 -4.60 -1.07
N ALA A 74 -13.31 -3.79 -0.49
CA ALA A 74 -14.32 -4.20 0.48
C ALA A 74 -15.74 -3.89 -0.02
N SER A 75 -15.91 -3.78 -1.34
CA SER A 75 -17.21 -3.56 -1.97
C SER A 75 -18.12 -4.76 -1.73
N GLY A 76 -19.32 -4.51 -1.20
CA GLY A 76 -20.30 -5.57 -0.89
C GLY A 76 -20.08 -6.26 0.46
N GLU A 77 -18.98 -5.97 1.16
CA GLU A 77 -18.64 -6.60 2.44
C GLU A 77 -19.09 -5.77 3.65
N TYR A 78 -19.39 -6.46 4.75
CA TYR A 78 -19.65 -5.83 6.04
C TYR A 78 -18.32 -5.65 6.79
N LYS A 79 -17.91 -4.39 6.97
CA LYS A 79 -16.56 -4.01 7.45
C LYS A 79 -16.44 -4.04 8.97
N ASP A 80 -16.80 -5.16 9.59
CA ASP A 80 -16.64 -5.34 11.03
C ASP A 80 -15.20 -5.69 11.42
N ALA A 81 -14.96 -5.79 12.73
CA ALA A 81 -13.65 -6.13 13.26
C ALA A 81 -13.16 -7.52 12.81
N GLU A 82 -14.06 -8.48 12.60
CA GLU A 82 -13.69 -9.84 12.20
C GLU A 82 -13.27 -9.88 10.72
N TYR A 83 -13.98 -9.14 9.85
CA TYR A 83 -13.60 -8.94 8.45
C TYR A 83 -12.21 -8.30 8.35
N LEU A 84 -11.97 -7.22 9.10
CA LEU A 84 -10.67 -6.53 9.09
C LEU A 84 -9.53 -7.39 9.60
N LYS A 85 -9.78 -8.23 10.61
CA LYS A 85 -8.79 -9.15 11.18
C LYS A 85 -8.29 -10.17 10.15
N GLY A 86 -9.09 -10.54 9.15
CA GLY A 86 -8.63 -11.38 8.04
C GLY A 86 -7.51 -10.77 7.19
N TYR A 87 -7.25 -9.47 7.33
CA TYR A 87 -6.22 -8.74 6.59
C TYR A 87 -5.02 -8.30 7.44
N LEU A 88 -5.06 -8.48 8.76
CA LEU A 88 -3.97 -8.15 9.68
C LEU A 88 -3.12 -9.39 9.96
#